data_AF-A0A975CSR8-F1
#
_entry.id   AF-A0A975CSR8-F1
#
_cell.length_a   1.000
_cell.length_b   1.000
_cell.length_c   1.000
_cell.angle_alpha   90.00
_cell.angle_beta   90.00
_cell.angle_gamma   90.00
#
_symmetry.space_group_name_H-M   'P 1'
#
loop_
_entity.id
_entity.type
_entity.pdbx_description
1 polymer ?
#
loop_
_entity_poly.entity_id
_entity_poly.type
_entity_poly.pdbx_seq_one_letter_code
_entity_poly.pdbx_strand_id
1 'polypeptide(L)'
;MIRRWSLILLALMLFCSAAMAEGELRGYSEGNGYIYVTFGRYFQSIDGGTPDNGKQAWQWSTQAKTERKAAKKAKKEYDPGEARKDPILWRVMSADGEKVFLLSEYVLFASVMHSSIKEFRDYGSDFTITDLSRKLNGEFMADAFSETEQAAMLERDGLGKVFLPDSRELEDPAMGFSKQKSQNKLRKAWATEYAIRVTGAYVYQPKNGNHTPYWLREQSTTDKRQGRSIKSTGAIGRLGVTGEDVGARPAIDLRPDAIRIEGGSGTKDDPYRLVPVSEEAGQPEVTTEELE
;
A
#
# COMPACT_ATOMS: atom_id res chain seq x y z
N MET A 1 29.38 -62.42 4.35
CA MET A 1 27.99 -62.00 4.08
C MET A 1 27.54 -61.14 5.24
N ILE A 2 27.59 -59.82 5.09
CA ILE A 2 27.04 -58.73 5.91
C ILE A 2 27.81 -57.51 5.38
N ARG A 3 27.08 -56.55 4.79
CA ARG A 3 27.50 -55.22 4.30
C ARG A 3 26.92 -55.00 2.90
N ARG A 4 25.70 -54.47 2.86
CA ARG A 4 25.19 -53.61 1.77
C ARG A 4 23.78 -53.06 2.00
N TRP A 5 23.16 -53.32 3.15
CA TRP A 5 21.75 -52.95 3.41
C TRP A 5 21.56 -51.89 4.50
N SER A 6 22.62 -51.22 4.95
CA SER A 6 22.52 -50.20 6.02
C SER A 6 22.70 -48.76 5.54
N LEU A 7 22.89 -48.53 4.24
CA LEU A 7 23.15 -47.19 3.69
C LEU A 7 21.93 -46.53 3.01
N ILE A 8 20.81 -47.24 2.86
CA ILE A 8 19.61 -46.67 2.22
C ILE A 8 18.66 -46.04 3.26
N LEU A 9 18.72 -46.43 4.54
CA LEU A 9 17.89 -45.82 5.58
C LEU A 9 18.47 -44.53 6.18
N LEU A 10 19.78 -44.26 6.03
CA LEU A 10 20.40 -43.03 6.55
C LEU A 10 20.29 -41.86 5.55
N ALA A 11 20.00 -42.12 4.28
CA ALA A 11 19.80 -41.10 3.25
C ALA A 11 18.32 -40.63 3.13
N LEU A 12 17.40 -41.28 3.84
CA LEU A 12 15.97 -40.92 3.86
C LEU A 12 15.53 -40.22 5.16
N MET A 13 16.43 -40.08 6.15
CA MET A 13 16.17 -39.34 7.39
C MET A 13 16.83 -37.94 7.43
N LEU A 14 17.36 -37.46 6.31
CA LEU A 14 17.94 -36.10 6.17
C LEU A 14 17.10 -35.16 5.28
N PHE A 15 15.82 -35.49 5.06
CA PHE A 15 14.84 -34.58 4.46
C PHE A 15 13.75 -34.11 5.44
N CYS A 16 13.92 -34.39 6.73
CA CYS A 16 13.17 -33.75 7.81
C CYS A 16 14.07 -32.74 8.54
N SER A 17 14.78 -31.89 7.79
CA SER A 17 15.03 -30.56 8.32
C SER A 17 13.69 -29.87 8.28
N ALA A 18 13.09 -29.69 9.46
CA ALA A 18 12.06 -28.70 9.65
C ALA A 18 12.59 -27.40 9.04
N ALA A 19 12.10 -27.05 7.85
CA ALA A 19 12.10 -25.68 7.39
C ALA A 19 11.17 -24.95 8.37
N MET A 20 11.73 -24.57 9.51
CA MET A 20 11.32 -23.37 10.22
C MET A 20 11.34 -22.29 9.14
N ALA A 21 10.19 -22.00 8.55
CA ALA A 21 10.04 -20.88 7.65
C ALA A 21 10.27 -19.63 8.49
N GLU A 22 11.53 -19.21 8.65
CA GLU A 22 11.85 -17.80 8.78
C GLU A 22 11.15 -17.16 7.58
N GLY A 23 10.07 -16.41 7.85
CA GLY A 23 9.19 -15.88 6.82
C GLY A 23 9.95 -14.89 5.96
N GLU A 24 10.62 -15.36 4.91
CA GLU A 24 11.31 -14.48 3.99
C GLU A 24 10.25 -13.68 3.22
N LEU A 25 10.33 -12.35 3.31
CA LEU A 25 9.49 -11.49 2.51
C LEU A 25 9.76 -11.78 1.04
N ARG A 26 8.69 -11.96 0.25
CA ARG A 26 8.78 -12.17 -1.19
C ARG A 26 7.76 -11.35 -1.94
N GLY A 27 8.07 -11.05 -3.19
CA GLY A 27 7.11 -10.49 -4.13
C GLY A 27 5.98 -11.47 -4.50
N TYR A 28 5.21 -11.07 -5.51
CA TYR A 28 4.13 -11.88 -6.06
C TYR A 28 4.64 -13.24 -6.56
N SER A 29 3.86 -14.30 -6.32
CA SER A 29 4.10 -15.64 -6.87
C SER A 29 2.81 -16.17 -7.46
N GLU A 30 2.88 -16.73 -8.66
CA GLU A 30 1.73 -17.41 -9.28
C GLU A 30 1.29 -18.59 -8.40
N GLY A 31 -0.02 -18.75 -8.20
CA GLY A 31 -0.60 -19.74 -7.29
C GLY A 31 -0.65 -19.30 -5.82
N ASN A 32 0.37 -18.59 -5.31
CA ASN A 32 0.44 -18.17 -3.91
C ASN A 32 0.04 -16.71 -3.65
N GLY A 33 -0.04 -15.88 -4.69
CA GLY A 33 -0.39 -14.47 -4.59
C GLY A 33 0.68 -13.61 -3.91
N TYR A 34 0.24 -12.49 -3.32
CA TYR A 34 1.10 -11.56 -2.58
C TYR A 34 1.29 -12.02 -1.14
N ILE A 35 2.45 -11.70 -0.56
CA ILE A 35 2.58 -11.58 0.89
C ILE A 35 1.96 -10.24 1.31
N TYR A 36 1.24 -10.26 2.42
CA TYR A 36 0.66 -9.08 3.04
C TYR A 36 1.36 -8.75 4.34
N VAL A 37 1.60 -7.46 4.54
CA VAL A 37 2.27 -6.94 5.74
C VAL A 37 1.52 -5.74 6.31
N THR A 38 1.74 -5.46 7.60
CA THR A 38 1.34 -4.21 8.25
C THR A 38 2.58 -3.43 8.67
N PHE A 39 2.55 -2.12 8.39
CA PHE A 39 3.61 -1.16 8.74
C PHE A 39 3.00 0.25 8.75
N GLY A 40 3.24 1.05 9.78
CA GLY A 40 2.54 2.32 9.98
C GLY A 40 1.03 2.17 10.27
N ARG A 41 0.40 3.29 10.64
CA ARG A 41 -1.03 3.38 10.95
C ARG A 41 -1.61 4.67 10.40
N TYR A 42 -2.69 4.60 9.64
CA TYR A 42 -3.35 5.79 9.10
C TYR A 42 -4.87 5.72 9.30
N PHE A 43 -5.55 6.84 9.11
CA PHE A 43 -7.00 6.87 9.17
C PHE A 43 -7.60 5.94 8.10
N GLN A 44 -8.39 4.96 8.54
CA GLN A 44 -8.98 3.97 7.63
C GLN A 44 -10.45 3.69 7.93
N SER A 45 -10.84 3.78 9.20
CA SER A 45 -12.21 3.48 9.61
C SER A 45 -12.87 4.62 10.36
N ILE A 46 -14.20 4.64 10.32
CA ILE A 46 -15.04 5.35 11.29
C ILE A 46 -15.62 4.32 12.24
N ASP A 47 -16.30 3.31 11.67
CA ASP A 47 -17.03 2.28 12.42
C ASP A 47 -16.25 0.96 12.51
N GLY A 48 -15.03 0.90 11.96
CA GLY A 48 -14.09 -0.22 12.15
C GLY A 48 -14.14 -1.28 11.06
N GLY A 49 -14.82 -0.99 9.94
CA GLY A 49 -14.91 -1.94 8.84
C GLY A 49 -13.72 -1.88 7.89
N THR A 50 -13.41 -3.03 7.28
CA THR A 50 -12.49 -3.16 6.16
C THR A 50 -13.27 -3.33 4.85
N PRO A 51 -12.81 -2.76 3.74
CA PRO A 51 -13.45 -2.96 2.45
C PRO A 51 -13.07 -4.33 1.89
N ASP A 52 -13.54 -5.41 2.51
CA ASP A 52 -13.40 -6.73 1.91
C ASP A 52 -14.33 -6.84 0.68
N ASN A 53 -13.76 -7.26 -0.46
CA ASN A 53 -14.40 -7.42 -1.78
C ASN A 53 -15.17 -6.23 -2.40
N GLY A 54 -15.12 -5.05 -1.79
CA GLY A 54 -15.68 -3.80 -2.31
C GLY A 54 -17.18 -3.59 -2.13
N LYS A 55 -17.97 -4.61 -1.77
CA LYS A 55 -19.40 -4.40 -1.46
C LYS A 55 -19.57 -3.38 -0.34
N GLN A 56 -18.72 -3.49 0.69
CA GLN A 56 -18.70 -2.58 1.83
C GLN A 56 -18.38 -1.13 1.40
N ALA A 57 -17.37 -0.93 0.52
CA ALA A 57 -17.04 0.38 -0.03
C ALA A 57 -18.22 1.04 -0.76
N TRP A 58 -18.99 0.26 -1.52
CA TRP A 58 -20.19 0.77 -2.19
C TRP A 58 -21.30 1.15 -1.21
N GLN A 59 -21.49 0.37 -0.14
CA GLN A 59 -22.46 0.67 0.91
C GLN A 59 -22.10 1.98 1.61
N TRP A 60 -20.86 2.15 2.05
CA TRP A 60 -20.38 3.41 2.63
C TRP A 60 -20.56 4.59 1.68
N SER A 61 -20.27 4.42 0.39
CA SER A 61 -20.47 5.48 -0.62
C SER A 61 -21.93 5.89 -0.74
N THR A 62 -22.84 4.91 -0.73
CA THR A 62 -24.29 5.14 -0.86
C THR A 62 -24.84 5.82 0.39
N GLN A 63 -24.40 5.36 1.57
CA GLN A 63 -24.73 5.95 2.86
C GLN A 63 -24.24 7.41 2.93
N ALA A 64 -22.95 7.66 2.70
CA ALA A 64 -22.36 9.00 2.75
C ALA A 64 -23.04 9.98 1.77
N LYS A 65 -23.42 9.54 0.56
CA LYS A 65 -24.19 10.37 -0.39
C LYS A 65 -25.57 10.74 0.16
N THR A 66 -26.24 9.78 0.80
CA THR A 66 -27.56 9.99 1.40
C THR A 66 -27.48 10.97 2.58
N GLU A 67 -26.50 10.77 3.46
CA GLU A 67 -26.27 11.62 4.62
C GLU A 67 -25.86 13.04 4.23
N ARG A 68 -24.93 13.22 3.27
CA ARG A 68 -24.55 14.54 2.74
C ARG A 68 -25.74 15.28 2.15
N LYS A 69 -26.63 14.57 1.44
CA LYS A 69 -27.87 15.16 0.89
C LYS A 69 -28.82 15.58 2.01
N ALA A 70 -28.95 14.77 3.06
CA ALA A 70 -29.77 15.08 4.23
C ALA A 70 -29.23 16.29 5.00
N ALA A 71 -27.92 16.33 5.28
CA ALA A 71 -27.23 17.45 5.93
C ALA A 71 -27.41 18.75 5.13
N LYS A 72 -27.19 18.71 3.81
CA LYS A 72 -27.45 19.86 2.92
C LYS A 72 -28.90 20.33 2.98
N LYS A 73 -29.88 19.42 2.96
CA LYS A 73 -31.31 19.76 3.09
C LYS A 73 -31.61 20.40 4.46
N ALA A 74 -30.96 19.92 5.51
CA ALA A 74 -31.07 20.44 6.87
C ALA A 74 -30.23 21.70 7.12
N LYS A 75 -29.46 22.18 6.13
CA LYS A 75 -28.47 23.27 6.28
C LYS A 75 -27.47 23.03 7.41
N LYS A 76 -27.06 21.77 7.59
CA LYS A 76 -26.03 21.35 8.54
C LYS A 76 -24.80 20.87 7.80
N GLU A 77 -23.65 20.94 8.47
CA GLU A 77 -22.43 20.28 8.03
C GLU A 77 -22.63 18.76 8.04
N TYR A 78 -21.99 18.07 7.09
CA TYR A 78 -21.95 16.62 7.08
C TYR A 78 -20.93 16.15 8.10
N ASP A 79 -21.38 15.42 9.11
CA ASP A 79 -20.53 14.78 10.10
C ASP A 79 -20.33 13.30 9.73
N PRO A 80 -19.14 12.89 9.29
CA PRO A 80 -18.85 11.50 8.98
C PRO A 80 -18.63 10.64 10.22
N GLY A 81 -18.53 11.21 11.43
CA GLY A 81 -18.09 10.54 12.64
C GLY A 81 -16.57 10.64 12.88
N GLU A 82 -16.11 10.10 14.01
CA GLU A 82 -14.70 10.15 14.42
C GLU A 82 -13.84 9.14 13.65
N ALA A 83 -12.80 9.64 12.99
CA ALA A 83 -11.87 8.80 12.25
C ALA A 83 -10.87 8.08 13.16
N ARG A 84 -10.63 6.80 12.87
CA ARG A 84 -9.70 5.95 13.62
C ARG A 84 -8.51 5.53 12.78
N LYS A 85 -7.33 5.53 13.40
CA LYS A 85 -6.09 5.07 12.80
C LYS A 85 -5.92 3.56 12.97
N ASP A 86 -5.90 2.82 11.86
CA ASP A 86 -5.70 1.38 11.81
C ASP A 86 -4.37 1.04 11.12
N PRO A 87 -3.75 -0.12 11.39
CA PRO A 87 -2.54 -0.57 10.69
C PRO A 87 -2.74 -0.56 9.17
N ILE A 88 -1.80 0.03 8.44
CA ILE A 88 -1.89 0.07 6.98
C ILE A 88 -1.54 -1.32 6.46
N LEU A 89 -2.43 -1.90 5.65
CA LEU A 89 -2.20 -3.17 4.98
C LEU A 89 -1.49 -2.94 3.65
N TRP A 90 -0.39 -3.64 3.42
CA TRP A 90 0.44 -3.52 2.23
C TRP A 90 0.56 -4.87 1.51
N ARG A 91 0.67 -4.81 0.18
CA ARG A 91 1.19 -5.91 -0.64
C ARG A 91 2.69 -5.78 -0.73
N VAL A 92 3.42 -6.88 -0.52
CA VAL A 92 4.82 -6.98 -0.90
C VAL A 92 4.90 -7.17 -2.41
N MET A 93 5.35 -6.13 -3.11
CA MET A 93 5.43 -6.12 -4.57
C MET A 93 6.72 -6.81 -5.05
N SER A 94 7.84 -6.52 -4.37
CA SER A 94 9.12 -7.19 -4.51
C SER A 94 9.90 -7.10 -3.20
N ALA A 95 10.80 -8.05 -2.98
CA ALA A 95 11.74 -8.04 -1.88
C ALA A 95 13.06 -8.61 -2.39
N ASP A 96 14.13 -7.88 -2.19
CA ASP A 96 15.51 -8.28 -2.48
C ASP A 96 16.42 -7.77 -1.35
N GLY A 97 17.73 -7.99 -1.48
CA GLY A 97 18.70 -7.57 -0.47
C GLY A 97 18.87 -6.05 -0.33
N GLU A 98 18.35 -5.26 -1.27
CA GLU A 98 18.46 -3.79 -1.24
C GLU A 98 17.19 -3.14 -0.70
N LYS A 99 16.01 -3.68 -1.05
CA LYS A 99 14.73 -3.08 -0.65
C LYS A 99 13.56 -4.06 -0.59
N VAL A 100 12.58 -3.68 0.21
CA VAL A 100 11.22 -4.23 0.15
C VAL A 100 10.28 -3.17 -0.41
N PHE A 101 9.76 -3.40 -1.61
CA PHE A 101 8.81 -2.51 -2.27
C PHE A 101 7.37 -2.86 -1.87
N LEU A 102 6.67 -1.91 -1.27
CA LEU A 102 5.30 -2.08 -0.76
C LEU A 102 4.31 -1.17 -1.49
N LEU A 103 3.13 -1.71 -1.78
CA LEU A 103 1.98 -0.94 -2.29
C LEU A 103 0.79 -1.15 -1.36
N SER A 104 0.14 -0.07 -0.93
CA SER A 104 -1.02 -0.18 -0.03
C SER A 104 -2.10 -1.07 -0.68
N GLU A 105 -2.74 -1.94 0.10
CA GLU A 105 -3.85 -2.77 -0.40
C GLU A 105 -5.05 -1.89 -0.78
N TYR A 106 -5.28 -0.84 0.00
CA TYR A 106 -6.43 0.05 -0.12
C TYR A 106 -6.04 1.45 -0.59
N VAL A 107 -7.02 2.15 -1.15
CA VAL A 107 -6.95 3.60 -1.35
C VAL A 107 -7.20 4.27 0.00
N LEU A 108 -6.21 5.01 0.51
CA LEU A 108 -6.21 5.50 1.90
C LEU A 108 -6.89 6.85 2.08
N PHE A 109 -6.90 7.69 1.05
CA PHE A 109 -7.59 8.97 1.03
C PHE A 109 -7.83 9.43 -0.42
N ALA A 110 -8.72 10.40 -0.61
CA ALA A 110 -8.92 11.10 -1.88
C ALA A 110 -8.28 12.49 -1.84
N SER A 111 -7.74 12.91 -2.98
CA SER A 111 -7.12 14.22 -3.14
C SER A 111 -6.96 14.54 -4.63
N VAL A 112 -6.89 15.84 -4.94
CA VAL A 112 -6.43 16.29 -6.25
C VAL A 112 -4.99 15.82 -6.48
N MET A 113 -4.63 15.58 -7.73
CA MET A 113 -3.22 15.44 -8.09
C MET A 113 -2.52 16.80 -7.89
N HIS A 114 -3.11 17.86 -8.44
CA HIS A 114 -2.65 19.23 -8.30
C HIS A 114 -3.79 20.21 -8.57
N SER A 115 -3.83 21.31 -7.83
CA SER A 115 -4.89 22.32 -7.84
C SER A 115 -4.86 23.22 -9.09
N SER A 116 -3.69 23.44 -9.69
CA SER A 116 -3.51 24.31 -10.86
C SER A 116 -3.30 23.49 -12.13
N ILE A 117 -4.31 23.45 -13.01
CA ILE A 117 -4.19 22.80 -14.31
C ILE A 117 -3.07 23.42 -15.17
N LYS A 118 -2.88 24.74 -15.04
CA LYS A 118 -1.87 25.48 -15.80
C LYS A 118 -0.46 25.07 -15.35
N GLU A 119 -0.18 25.08 -14.05
CA GLU A 119 1.11 24.62 -13.51
C GLU A 119 1.32 23.15 -13.81
N PHE A 120 0.28 22.32 -13.64
CA PHE A 120 0.34 20.89 -13.95
C PHE A 120 0.68 20.63 -15.43
N ARG A 121 0.23 21.47 -16.36
CA ARG A 121 0.57 21.30 -17.78
C ARG A 121 2.06 21.52 -18.05
N ASP A 122 2.69 22.41 -17.29
CA ASP A 122 3.99 23.00 -17.60
C ASP A 122 5.16 22.31 -16.87
N TYR A 123 4.93 21.57 -15.77
CA TYR A 123 6.01 20.95 -14.97
C TYR A 123 6.65 19.67 -15.53
N GLY A 124 6.13 19.15 -16.65
CA GLY A 124 6.63 17.90 -17.23
C GLY A 124 6.29 16.67 -16.38
N SER A 125 7.28 15.81 -16.14
CA SER A 125 7.12 14.53 -15.43
C SER A 125 7.55 14.56 -13.96
N ASP A 126 7.79 15.74 -13.38
CA ASP A 126 8.28 15.89 -12.02
C ASP A 126 7.14 15.82 -10.97
N PHE A 127 6.87 14.61 -10.48
CA PHE A 127 5.80 14.40 -9.50
C PHE A 127 6.00 15.19 -8.19
N THR A 128 7.24 15.56 -7.82
CA THR A 128 7.54 16.19 -6.52
C THR A 128 6.83 17.52 -6.31
N ILE A 129 6.53 18.23 -7.39
CA ILE A 129 5.90 19.55 -7.34
C ILE A 129 4.37 19.49 -7.24
N THR A 130 3.80 18.28 -7.28
CA THR A 130 2.34 18.10 -7.19
C THR A 130 1.86 18.29 -5.76
N ASP A 131 0.61 18.72 -5.60
CA ASP A 131 0.02 18.88 -4.25
C ASP A 131 -0.08 17.53 -3.55
N LEU A 132 -0.35 16.48 -4.33
CA LEU A 132 -0.39 15.12 -3.82
C LEU A 132 0.97 14.61 -3.34
N SER A 133 2.06 14.88 -4.05
CA SER A 133 3.40 14.51 -3.59
C SER A 133 3.78 15.21 -2.28
N ARG A 134 3.50 16.51 -2.17
CA ARG A 134 3.73 17.26 -0.93
C ARG A 134 2.88 16.72 0.22
N LYS A 135 1.62 16.36 -0.03
CA LYS A 135 0.75 15.75 0.97
C LYS A 135 1.25 14.37 1.41
N LEU A 136 1.70 13.54 0.47
CA LEU A 136 2.24 12.19 0.76
C LEU A 136 3.49 12.25 1.65
N ASN A 137 4.44 13.12 1.32
CA ASN A 137 5.70 13.27 2.07
C ASN A 137 5.62 14.27 3.24
N GLY A 138 4.49 14.92 3.44
CA GLY A 138 4.22 15.85 4.54
C GLY A 138 3.22 15.26 5.52
N GLU A 139 1.98 15.77 5.47
CA GLU A 139 0.87 15.40 6.37
C GLU A 139 0.70 13.88 6.49
N PHE A 140 0.63 13.16 5.36
CA PHE A 140 0.41 11.73 5.38
C PHE A 140 1.57 10.99 6.06
N MET A 141 2.83 11.30 5.71
CA MET A 141 3.98 10.61 6.29
C MET A 141 4.08 10.84 7.81
N ALA A 142 3.88 12.09 8.26
CA ALA A 142 3.87 12.43 9.67
C ALA A 142 2.73 11.76 10.45
N ASP A 143 1.56 11.61 9.83
CA ASP A 143 0.42 10.93 10.43
C ASP A 143 0.52 9.41 10.43
N ALA A 144 1.17 8.84 9.40
CA ALA A 144 1.16 7.41 9.11
C ALA A 144 2.30 6.65 9.79
N PHE A 145 3.45 7.30 9.99
CA PHE A 145 4.68 6.63 10.41
C PHE A 145 5.36 7.41 11.55
N SER A 146 5.72 6.68 12.60
CA SER A 146 6.61 7.18 13.65
C SER A 146 8.00 7.51 13.11
N GLU A 147 8.82 8.23 13.88
CA GLU A 147 10.19 8.58 13.48
C GLU A 147 11.04 7.33 13.21
N THR A 148 10.92 6.28 14.05
CA THR A 148 11.63 5.01 13.86
C THR A 148 11.16 4.27 12.60
N GLU A 149 9.86 4.31 12.28
CA GLU A 149 9.34 3.75 11.03
C GLU A 149 9.84 4.55 9.82
N GLN A 150 9.85 5.88 9.89
CA GLN A 150 10.40 6.73 8.83
C GLN A 150 11.90 6.51 8.62
N ALA A 151 12.65 6.16 9.67
CA ALA A 151 14.05 5.78 9.56
C ALA A 151 14.23 4.46 8.78
N ALA A 152 13.30 3.51 8.89
CA ALA A 152 13.35 2.26 8.13
C ALA A 152 13.01 2.43 6.64
N MET A 153 12.40 3.56 6.25
CA MET A 153 12.00 3.84 4.87
C MET A 153 13.15 4.39 4.01
N LEU A 154 13.23 3.92 2.77
CA LEU A 154 14.14 4.41 1.75
C LEU A 154 13.53 5.62 1.03
N GLU A 155 14.36 6.63 0.77
CA GLU A 155 14.01 7.72 -0.13
C GLU A 155 14.28 7.31 -1.58
N ARG A 156 13.32 7.58 -2.46
CA ARG A 156 13.47 7.37 -3.89
C ARG A 156 13.74 8.73 -4.55
N ASP A 157 14.83 8.80 -5.33
CA ASP A 157 15.29 10.03 -5.98
C ASP A 157 14.16 10.71 -6.75
N GLY A 158 13.94 12.00 -6.47
CA GLY A 158 12.87 12.80 -7.05
C GLY A 158 11.44 12.33 -6.73
N LEU A 159 11.22 11.58 -5.64
CA LEU A 159 9.88 11.13 -5.22
C LEU A 159 9.63 11.19 -3.71
N GLY A 160 10.70 11.19 -2.91
CA GLY A 160 10.61 11.11 -1.45
C GLY A 160 10.44 9.68 -0.95
N LYS A 161 10.03 9.52 0.31
CA LYS A 161 9.86 8.21 0.97
C LYS A 161 8.47 7.61 0.72
N VAL A 162 7.47 8.44 0.47
CA VAL A 162 6.11 8.02 0.13
C VAL A 162 5.75 8.53 -1.25
N PHE A 163 5.34 7.63 -2.14
CA PHE A 163 5.06 7.97 -3.54
C PHE A 163 3.84 7.21 -4.07
N LEU A 164 3.47 7.47 -5.32
CA LEU A 164 2.51 6.66 -6.06
C LEU A 164 3.23 5.79 -7.09
N PRO A 165 2.75 4.58 -7.39
CA PRO A 165 3.35 3.78 -8.44
C PRO A 165 3.21 4.46 -9.82
N ASP A 166 4.12 4.16 -10.74
CA ASP A 166 3.96 4.47 -12.16
C ASP A 166 3.25 3.35 -12.94
N SER A 167 2.94 3.60 -14.21
CA SER A 167 2.31 2.61 -15.08
C SER A 167 3.18 1.38 -15.34
N ARG A 168 4.51 1.49 -15.30
CA ARG A 168 5.43 0.36 -15.55
C ARG A 168 5.41 -0.62 -14.39
N GLU A 169 5.48 -0.12 -13.15
CA GLU A 169 5.33 -0.93 -11.93
C GLU A 169 3.97 -1.65 -11.93
N LEU A 170 2.90 -0.99 -12.38
CA LEU A 170 1.58 -1.61 -12.50
C LEU A 170 1.37 -2.43 -13.79
N GLU A 171 2.34 -2.50 -14.69
CA GLU A 171 2.31 -3.34 -15.90
C GLU A 171 3.26 -4.54 -15.81
N ASP A 172 4.00 -4.66 -14.71
CA ASP A 172 5.03 -5.68 -14.50
C ASP A 172 4.44 -7.04 -14.06
N PRO A 173 4.62 -8.11 -14.86
CA PRO A 173 4.25 -9.47 -14.48
C PRO A 173 4.99 -10.00 -13.26
N ALA A 174 6.22 -9.57 -13.00
CA ALA A 174 6.95 -9.98 -11.79
C ALA A 174 6.26 -9.48 -10.51
N MET A 175 5.53 -8.37 -10.61
CA MET A 175 4.71 -7.80 -9.55
C MET A 175 3.26 -8.30 -9.58
N GLY A 176 2.97 -9.32 -10.38
CA GLY A 176 1.65 -9.92 -10.52
C GLY A 176 0.69 -9.17 -11.44
N PHE A 177 1.14 -8.18 -12.20
CA PHE A 177 0.27 -7.45 -13.11
C PHE A 177 0.40 -7.93 -14.56
N SER A 178 -0.69 -7.90 -15.32
CA SER A 178 -0.62 -8.11 -16.77
C SER A 178 -0.19 -6.83 -17.50
N LYS A 179 0.53 -7.00 -18.62
CA LYS A 179 0.82 -5.91 -19.57
C LYS A 179 -0.43 -5.37 -20.29
N GLN A 180 -1.59 -6.03 -20.13
CA GLN A 180 -2.84 -5.57 -20.74
C GLN A 180 -3.33 -4.28 -20.06
N LYS A 181 -3.37 -3.19 -20.84
CA LYS A 181 -3.76 -1.87 -20.34
C LYS A 181 -5.28 -1.70 -20.19
N SER A 182 -6.08 -2.49 -20.92
CA SER A 182 -7.53 -2.33 -20.99
C SER A 182 -8.27 -2.96 -19.80
N GLN A 183 -7.76 -4.05 -19.23
CA GLN A 183 -8.36 -4.74 -18.10
C GLN A 183 -7.29 -5.45 -17.26
N ASN A 184 -7.24 -5.14 -15.97
CA ASN A 184 -6.40 -5.84 -15.02
C ASN A 184 -7.06 -5.77 -13.64
N LYS A 185 -7.63 -6.89 -13.19
CA LYS A 185 -8.36 -6.95 -11.91
C LYS A 185 -7.45 -6.70 -10.71
N LEU A 186 -6.15 -7.01 -10.81
CA LEU A 186 -5.19 -6.84 -9.72
C LEU A 186 -4.79 -5.38 -9.48
N ARG A 187 -4.98 -4.51 -10.49
CA ARG A 187 -4.89 -3.05 -10.35
C ARG A 187 -6.10 -2.43 -9.66
N LYS A 188 -7.21 -3.15 -9.49
CA LYS A 188 -8.34 -2.60 -8.75
C LYS A 188 -7.98 -2.48 -7.27
N ALA A 189 -8.38 -1.39 -6.66
CA ALA A 189 -8.21 -1.14 -5.24
C ALA A 189 -9.49 -0.52 -4.68
N TRP A 190 -9.82 -0.87 -3.44
CA TRP A 190 -11.00 -0.37 -2.76
C TRP A 190 -10.58 0.71 -1.78
N ALA A 191 -11.38 1.77 -1.70
CA ALA A 191 -11.17 2.83 -0.72
C ALA A 191 -11.59 2.39 0.67
N THR A 192 -10.82 2.84 1.66
CA THR A 192 -11.17 2.70 3.08
C THR A 192 -12.44 3.49 3.41
N GLU A 193 -13.05 3.18 4.54
CA GLU A 193 -14.23 3.92 4.99
C GLU A 193 -13.91 5.41 5.19
N TYR A 194 -12.77 5.70 5.82
CA TYR A 194 -12.24 7.05 5.97
C TYR A 194 -12.11 7.77 4.62
N ALA A 195 -11.50 7.11 3.62
CA ALA A 195 -11.32 7.71 2.31
C ALA A 195 -12.67 8.12 1.68
N ILE A 196 -13.71 7.30 1.83
CA ILE A 196 -15.03 7.53 1.25
C ILE A 196 -15.84 8.58 2.03
N ARG A 197 -15.90 8.44 3.36
CA ARG A 197 -16.76 9.26 4.22
C ARG A 197 -16.12 10.60 4.54
N VAL A 198 -14.81 10.65 4.81
CA VAL A 198 -14.13 11.89 5.20
C VAL A 198 -13.57 12.61 3.99
N THR A 199 -12.74 11.95 3.18
CA THR A 199 -12.06 12.64 2.07
C THR A 199 -12.82 12.63 0.74
N GLY A 200 -13.93 11.89 0.66
CA GLY A 200 -14.84 11.95 -0.48
C GLY A 200 -14.48 11.04 -1.67
N ALA A 201 -13.72 9.96 -1.45
CA ALA A 201 -13.32 9.03 -2.51
C ALA A 201 -14.52 8.49 -3.31
N TYR A 202 -14.39 8.55 -4.64
CA TYR A 202 -15.36 7.97 -5.55
C TYR A 202 -15.30 6.44 -5.49
N VAL A 203 -16.47 5.81 -5.58
CA VAL A 203 -16.60 4.36 -5.71
C VAL A 203 -17.42 4.08 -6.96
N TYR A 204 -16.88 3.27 -7.88
CA TYR A 204 -17.62 2.84 -9.06
C TYR A 204 -18.79 1.94 -8.67
N GLN A 205 -19.86 1.96 -9.46
CA GLN A 205 -21.04 1.11 -9.27
C GLN A 205 -20.71 -0.40 -9.25
N PRO A 206 -21.58 -1.25 -8.68
CA PRO A 206 -21.39 -2.71 -8.61
C PRO A 206 -21.07 -3.39 -9.93
N LYS A 207 -21.72 -2.96 -11.03
CA LYS A 207 -21.45 -3.48 -12.38
C LYS A 207 -19.99 -3.28 -12.85
N ASN A 208 -19.26 -2.37 -12.21
CA ASN A 208 -17.86 -2.05 -12.49
C ASN A 208 -16.90 -2.61 -11.41
N GLY A 209 -17.41 -3.31 -10.39
CA GLY A 209 -16.62 -4.01 -9.37
C GLY A 209 -16.34 -3.21 -8.10
N ASN A 210 -17.14 -2.18 -7.80
CA ASN A 210 -17.11 -1.44 -6.53
C ASN A 210 -15.77 -0.82 -6.11
N HIS A 211 -14.82 -0.64 -7.03
CA HIS A 211 -13.49 -0.14 -6.70
C HIS A 211 -13.38 1.39 -6.89
N THR A 212 -12.27 1.96 -6.48
CA THR A 212 -12.02 3.41 -6.48
C THR A 212 -10.96 3.76 -7.52
N PRO A 213 -11.17 4.77 -8.37
CA PRO A 213 -10.10 5.30 -9.22
C PRO A 213 -9.01 5.90 -8.33
N TYR A 214 -7.75 5.69 -8.69
CA TYR A 214 -6.63 6.29 -7.99
C TYR A 214 -5.56 6.79 -8.95
N TRP A 215 -4.80 7.77 -8.49
CA TRP A 215 -3.72 8.41 -9.25
C TRP A 215 -2.50 7.51 -9.41
N LEU A 216 -1.80 7.67 -10.53
CA LEU A 216 -0.41 7.25 -10.71
C LEU A 216 0.46 8.52 -10.74
N ARG A 217 1.75 8.42 -10.43
CA ARG A 217 2.66 9.58 -10.38
C ARG A 217 2.92 10.29 -11.72
N GLU A 218 2.44 9.73 -12.83
CA GLU A 218 2.76 10.19 -14.18
C GLU A 218 1.74 11.21 -14.73
N GLN A 219 2.27 12.20 -15.46
CA GLN A 219 1.47 13.04 -16.36
C GLN A 219 0.99 12.22 -17.57
N SER A 220 -0.19 12.54 -18.10
CA SER A 220 -0.69 11.94 -19.35
C SER A 220 0.12 12.44 -20.55
N THR A 221 0.57 11.50 -21.40
CA THR A 221 1.30 11.80 -22.64
C THR A 221 0.42 12.35 -23.77
N THR A 222 -0.91 12.22 -23.65
CA THR A 222 -1.87 12.65 -24.69
C THR A 222 -2.64 13.92 -24.31
N ASP A 223 -2.65 14.30 -23.04
CA ASP A 223 -3.13 15.61 -22.58
C ASP A 223 -2.40 15.99 -21.30
N LYS A 224 -1.43 16.92 -21.40
CA LYS A 224 -0.58 17.34 -20.28
C LYS A 224 -1.36 17.98 -19.11
N ARG A 225 -2.64 18.31 -19.29
CA ARG A 225 -3.52 18.81 -18.21
C ARG A 225 -4.07 17.69 -17.32
N GLN A 226 -3.75 16.44 -17.62
CA GLN A 226 -4.32 15.26 -16.98
C GLN A 226 -3.24 14.38 -16.34
N GLY A 227 -3.56 13.82 -15.17
CA GLY A 227 -2.76 12.78 -14.53
C GLY A 227 -3.17 11.40 -15.01
N ARG A 228 -2.24 10.44 -14.95
CA ARG A 228 -2.54 9.02 -15.13
C ARG A 228 -3.32 8.49 -13.94
N SER A 229 -4.28 7.61 -14.19
CA SER A 229 -5.12 7.04 -13.13
C SER A 229 -5.61 5.65 -13.48
N ILE A 230 -5.97 4.86 -12.47
CA ILE A 230 -6.73 3.61 -12.67
C ILE A 230 -8.22 3.91 -12.86
N LYS A 231 -8.85 3.23 -13.82
CA LYS A 231 -10.26 3.39 -14.23
C LYS A 231 -11.09 2.14 -13.92
N SER A 232 -12.39 2.18 -14.22
CA SER A 232 -13.43 1.19 -13.86
C SER A 232 -13.13 -0.29 -14.15
N THR A 233 -12.20 -0.63 -15.03
CA THR A 233 -11.81 -2.02 -15.34
C THR A 233 -10.43 -2.41 -14.83
N GLY A 234 -9.78 -1.55 -14.03
CA GLY A 234 -8.35 -1.63 -13.75
C GLY A 234 -7.50 -1.12 -14.92
N ALA A 235 -8.11 -0.41 -15.87
CA ALA A 235 -7.37 0.18 -16.99
C ALA A 235 -6.54 1.38 -16.54
N ILE A 236 -5.36 1.55 -17.14
CA ILE A 236 -4.56 2.77 -16.99
C ILE A 236 -5.11 3.82 -17.96
N GLY A 237 -5.82 4.80 -17.41
CA GLY A 237 -6.43 5.89 -18.14
C GLY A 237 -5.84 7.24 -17.78
N ARG A 238 -6.70 8.25 -17.77
CA ARG A 238 -6.38 9.64 -17.45
C ARG A 238 -7.60 10.34 -16.85
N LEU A 239 -7.33 11.33 -16.00
CA LEU A 239 -8.33 12.19 -15.35
C LEU A 239 -7.75 13.60 -15.20
N GLY A 240 -8.62 14.62 -15.20
CA GLY A 240 -8.22 15.99 -14.90
C GLY A 240 -7.67 16.10 -13.49
N VAL A 241 -6.54 16.78 -13.32
CA VAL A 241 -5.75 16.76 -12.08
C VAL A 241 -6.41 17.37 -10.87
N THR A 242 -7.44 18.18 -11.08
CA THR A 242 -8.27 18.80 -10.03
C THR A 242 -9.40 17.88 -9.55
N GLY A 243 -9.42 16.60 -9.95
CA GLY A 243 -10.41 15.64 -9.46
C GLY A 243 -10.21 15.35 -7.98
N GLU A 244 -11.06 15.92 -7.13
CA GLU A 244 -10.99 15.80 -5.66
C GLU A 244 -11.38 14.41 -5.14
N ASP A 245 -12.20 13.67 -5.90
CA ASP A 245 -12.74 12.36 -5.52
C ASP A 245 -11.89 11.17 -6.00
N VAL A 246 -10.68 11.44 -6.49
CA VAL A 246 -9.73 10.43 -6.95
C VAL A 246 -8.77 10.04 -5.82
N GLY A 247 -8.56 8.74 -5.67
CA GLY A 247 -7.81 8.16 -4.58
C GLY A 247 -6.29 8.30 -4.69
N ALA A 248 -5.64 8.27 -3.53
CA ALA A 248 -4.22 7.96 -3.36
C ALA A 248 -4.07 6.51 -2.88
N ARG A 249 -3.24 5.75 -3.60
CA ARG A 249 -2.82 4.39 -3.23
C ARG A 249 -1.29 4.43 -3.03
N PRO A 250 -0.81 4.78 -1.83
CA PRO A 250 0.61 5.03 -1.60
C PRO A 250 1.46 3.77 -1.75
N ALA A 251 2.72 4.00 -2.06
CA ALA A 251 3.77 3.00 -2.09
C ALA A 251 5.00 3.53 -1.35
N ILE A 252 5.77 2.60 -0.77
CA ILE A 252 6.97 2.88 0.02
C ILE A 252 8.03 1.82 -0.28
N ASP A 253 9.30 2.18 -0.10
CA ASP A 253 10.42 1.24 -0.08
C ASP A 253 10.95 1.16 1.36
N LEU A 254 11.21 -0.05 1.85
CA LEU A 254 11.81 -0.28 3.17
C LEU A 254 13.21 -0.86 3.03
N ARG A 255 14.10 -0.49 3.96
CA ARG A 255 15.39 -1.14 4.17
C ARG A 255 15.17 -2.52 4.79
N PRO A 256 15.58 -3.63 4.14
CA PRO A 256 15.31 -4.98 4.64
C PRO A 256 15.95 -5.24 6.01
N ASP A 257 17.13 -4.68 6.27
CA ASP A 257 17.88 -4.80 7.52
C ASP A 257 17.35 -3.92 8.66
N ALA A 258 16.50 -2.93 8.35
CA ALA A 258 15.91 -2.03 9.35
C ALA A 258 14.53 -2.50 9.84
N ILE A 259 14.05 -3.66 9.41
CA ILE A 259 12.75 -4.21 9.79
C ILE A 259 12.86 -5.67 10.23
N ARG A 260 11.96 -6.12 11.10
CA ARG A 260 11.77 -7.53 11.44
C ARG A 260 10.29 -7.89 11.46
N ILE A 261 10.00 -9.18 11.23
CA ILE A 261 8.65 -9.73 11.39
C ILE A 261 8.44 -10.09 12.86
N GLU A 262 7.38 -9.58 13.46
CA GLU A 262 7.02 -9.84 14.85
C GLU A 262 5.88 -10.88 15.00
N GLY A 263 5.15 -11.15 13.93
CA GLY A 263 4.08 -12.15 13.93
C GLY A 263 3.26 -12.13 12.64
N GLY A 264 2.22 -12.95 12.61
CA GLY A 264 1.36 -13.19 11.43
C GLY A 264 1.90 -14.28 10.51
N SER A 265 1.12 -14.64 9.50
CA SER A 265 1.44 -15.67 8.50
C SER A 265 1.69 -15.12 7.10
N GLY A 266 1.55 -13.80 6.92
CA GLY A 266 1.75 -13.13 5.63
C GLY A 266 0.55 -13.24 4.68
N THR A 267 -0.59 -13.75 5.16
CA THR A 267 -1.84 -13.78 4.40
C THR A 267 -2.60 -12.46 4.54
N LYS A 268 -3.59 -12.20 3.69
CA LYS A 268 -4.37 -10.96 3.79
C LYS A 268 -5.11 -10.82 5.13
N ASP A 269 -5.62 -11.93 5.64
CA ASP A 269 -6.40 -11.98 6.89
C ASP A 269 -5.50 -12.04 8.13
N ASP A 270 -4.26 -12.51 7.98
CA ASP A 270 -3.24 -12.57 9.01
C ASP A 270 -1.88 -12.09 8.47
N PRO A 271 -1.75 -10.78 8.20
CA PRO A 271 -0.56 -10.20 7.56
C PRO A 271 0.62 -10.23 8.51
N TYR A 272 1.85 -10.30 7.96
CA TYR A 272 3.03 -10.13 8.80
C TYR A 272 3.04 -8.74 9.45
N ARG A 273 3.37 -8.67 10.73
CA ARG A 273 3.57 -7.40 11.43
C ARG A 273 5.04 -6.99 11.31
N LEU A 274 5.32 -5.97 10.51
CA LEU A 274 6.65 -5.41 10.41
C LEU A 274 6.84 -4.36 11.49
N VAL A 275 7.96 -4.45 12.20
CA VAL A 275 8.40 -3.45 13.17
C VAL A 275 9.83 -3.03 12.85
N PRO A 276 10.19 -1.74 13.03
CA PRO A 276 11.57 -1.32 12.89
C PRO A 276 12.48 -2.05 13.88
N VAL A 277 13.71 -2.35 13.46
CA VAL A 277 14.76 -2.79 14.39
C VAL A 277 15.28 -1.55 15.14
N SER A 278 15.16 -1.52 16.46
CA SER A 278 15.78 -0.48 17.28
C SER A 278 17.28 -0.76 17.45
N GLU A 279 18.11 0.28 17.40
CA GLU A 279 19.58 0.17 17.54
C GLU A 279 20.04 -0.33 18.93
N GLU A 280 19.15 -0.43 19.93
CA GLU A 280 19.52 -0.76 21.33
C GLU A 280 19.89 -2.24 21.59
N ALA A 281 19.79 -3.15 20.62
CA ALA A 281 20.12 -4.56 20.83
C ALA A 281 21.59 -4.94 20.50
N GLY A 282 22.48 -3.95 20.36
CA GLY A 282 23.83 -4.13 19.79
C GLY A 282 25.03 -3.87 20.71
N GLN A 283 24.85 -3.64 22.02
CA GLN A 283 25.99 -3.56 22.94
C GLN A 283 26.09 -4.86 23.76
N PRO A 284 27.12 -5.69 23.55
CA PRO A 284 27.42 -6.74 24.52
C PRO A 284 27.78 -6.05 25.84
N GLU A 285 27.04 -6.39 26.88
CA GLU A 285 27.35 -6.06 28.27
C GLU A 285 28.74 -6.65 28.55
N VAL A 286 29.76 -5.79 28.59
CA VAL A 286 31.11 -6.18 29.04
C VAL A 286 31.01 -6.39 30.53
N THR A 287 30.70 -7.61 30.95
CA THR A 287 30.91 -8.06 32.32
C THR A 287 32.39 -7.97 32.62
N THR A 288 32.76 -6.95 33.38
CA THR A 288 34.09 -6.79 33.94
C THR A 288 34.14 -7.65 35.19
N GLU A 289 34.37 -8.95 35.03
CA GLU A 289 34.82 -9.83 36.10
C GLU A 289 36.14 -10.50 35.68
N GLU A 290 37.04 -10.64 36.66
CA GLU A 290 38.42 -11.11 36.58
C GLU A 290 39.49 -10.12 36.11
N LEU A 291 39.70 -9.08 36.91
CA LEU A 291 41.05 -8.75 37.38
C LEU A 291 40.97 -8.36 38.87
N GLU A 292 41.06 -9.35 39.75
CA GLU A 292 41.71 -9.30 41.07
C GLU A 292 41.86 -10.69 41.67
#